data_AF-A0A6J4UX44-F1
#
_entry.id   AF-A0A6J4UX44-F1
#
_cell.length_a   1.000
_cell.length_b   1.000
_cell.length_c   1.000
_cell.angle_alpha   90.00
_cell.angle_beta   90.00
_cell.angle_gamma   90.00
#
_symmetry.space_group_name_H-M   'P 1'
#
loop_
_entity.id
_entity.type
_entity.pdbx_description
1 polymer ?
#
loop_
_entity_poly.entity_id
_entity_poly.type
_entity_poly.pdbx_seq_one_letter_code
_entity_poly.pdbx_strand_id
1 'polypeptide(L)'
;MNLLFGQEVASAGNGGGAVASANGGAVSVGDVNSGGNAGNVIGVGDTGGALVCDKYGKCYPGEGGSVAVDGGDVANSTNLGIAANGGTAIADASGGDNNVAFVS
;
A
#
# COMPACT_ATOMS: atom_id res chain seq x y z
N MET A 1 31.69 56.08 -36.33
CA MET A 1 30.92 56.49 -35.13
C MET A 1 29.77 55.51 -34.98
N ASN A 2 29.86 54.61 -34.01
CA ASN A 2 28.76 53.76 -33.58
C ASN A 2 28.85 53.74 -32.05
N LEU A 3 27.97 54.49 -31.38
CA LEU A 3 27.93 54.55 -29.92
C LEU A 3 26.97 53.47 -29.45
N LEU A 4 27.56 52.36 -28.98
CA LEU A 4 26.83 51.37 -28.19
C LEU A 4 26.71 51.95 -26.77
N PHE A 5 25.62 52.67 -26.49
CA PHE A 5 25.31 53.04 -25.10
C PHE A 5 24.90 51.77 -24.37
N GLY A 6 25.77 51.27 -23.49
CA GLY A 6 25.44 50.17 -22.60
C GLY A 6 24.25 50.55 -21.73
N GLN A 7 23.32 49.63 -21.52
CA GLN A 7 22.25 49.85 -20.55
C GLN A 7 22.87 49.91 -19.15
N GLU A 8 22.92 51.09 -18.54
CA GLU A 8 23.25 51.23 -17.13
C GLU A 8 21.97 51.05 -16.32
N VAL A 9 21.83 49.91 -15.66
CA VAL A 9 20.65 49.56 -14.85
C VAL A 9 21.05 49.51 -13.39
N ALA A 10 20.47 50.39 -12.57
CA ALA A 10 20.50 50.27 -11.12
C ALA A 10 19.19 49.64 -10.64
N SER A 11 19.29 48.63 -9.78
CA SER A 11 18.13 47.85 -9.32
C SER A 11 18.24 47.57 -7.83
N ALA A 12 17.17 47.88 -7.11
CA ALA A 12 17.03 47.77 -5.66
C ALA A 12 15.69 47.12 -5.36
N GLY A 13 15.70 46.06 -4.55
CA GLY A 13 14.46 45.39 -4.17
C GLY A 13 13.88 44.45 -5.22
N ASN A 14 14.70 44.05 -6.20
CA ASN A 14 14.25 43.07 -7.18
C ASN A 14 14.23 41.70 -6.53
N GLY A 15 13.03 41.25 -6.18
CA GLY A 15 12.73 39.85 -5.96
C GLY A 15 13.14 38.98 -7.16
N GLY A 16 13.39 37.70 -6.90
CA GLY A 16 13.72 36.73 -7.95
C GLY A 16 12.48 36.10 -8.62
N GLY A 17 12.71 35.10 -9.48
CA GLY A 17 11.66 34.14 -9.82
C GLY A 17 11.67 33.01 -8.79
N ALA A 18 10.56 32.76 -8.11
CA ALA A 18 10.45 31.64 -7.19
C ALA A 18 9.50 30.57 -7.74
N VAL A 19 10.04 29.37 -7.93
CA VAL A 19 9.29 28.19 -8.37
C VAL A 19 9.48 27.12 -7.31
N ALA A 20 8.37 26.63 -6.75
CA ALA A 20 8.39 25.47 -5.89
C ALA A 20 7.39 24.45 -6.41
N SER A 21 7.76 23.17 -6.37
CA SER A 21 6.95 22.07 -6.84
C SER A 21 6.86 20.99 -5.77
N ALA A 22 5.65 20.53 -5.51
CA ALA A 22 5.31 19.48 -4.55
C ALA A 22 4.73 18.26 -5.29
N ASN A 23 5.26 17.96 -6.48
CA ASN A 23 4.69 16.91 -7.30
C ASN A 23 4.86 15.55 -6.60
N GLY A 24 3.75 14.82 -6.50
CA GLY A 24 3.75 13.41 -6.13
C GLY A 24 4.36 12.54 -7.23
N GLY A 25 4.48 11.25 -6.93
CA GLY A 25 5.00 10.26 -7.86
C GLY A 25 3.91 9.63 -8.74
N ALA A 26 4.33 8.78 -9.66
CA ALA A 26 3.45 7.79 -10.28
C ALA A 26 3.58 6.48 -9.51
N VAL A 27 2.47 5.78 -9.28
CA VAL A 27 2.51 4.39 -8.81
C VAL A 27 1.87 3.49 -9.85
N SER A 28 2.61 2.46 -10.25
CA SER A 28 2.10 1.36 -11.05
C SER A 28 2.03 0.12 -10.15
N VAL A 29 0.87 -0.52 -10.12
CA VAL A 29 0.63 -1.77 -9.41
C VAL A 29 0.36 -2.83 -10.48
N GLY A 30 1.17 -3.89 -10.45
CA GLY A 30 0.96 -5.07 -11.30
C GLY A 30 -0.14 -5.97 -10.71
N ASP A 31 -0.09 -7.25 -11.06
CA ASP A 31 -1.07 -8.20 -10.53
C ASP A 31 -0.95 -8.34 -9.01
N VAL A 32 -2.06 -8.11 -8.32
CA VAL A 32 -2.20 -8.37 -6.88
C VAL A 32 -2.92 -9.71 -6.73
N ASN A 33 -2.14 -10.78 -6.61
CA ASN A 33 -2.68 -12.12 -6.41
C ASN A 33 -2.70 -12.44 -4.91
N SER A 34 -3.89 -12.68 -4.37
CA SER A 34 -4.07 -13.11 -2.98
C SER A 34 -3.64 -14.57 -2.73
N GLY A 35 -3.19 -15.28 -3.78
CA GLY A 35 -2.76 -16.68 -3.72
C GLY A 35 -3.91 -17.68 -3.66
N GLY A 36 -3.58 -18.94 -3.94
CA GLY A 36 -4.47 -20.11 -3.94
C GLY A 36 -5.04 -20.41 -2.56
N ASN A 37 -5.99 -19.58 -2.14
CA ASN A 37 -6.77 -19.78 -0.93
C ASN A 37 -7.74 -20.93 -1.17
N ALA A 38 -7.24 -22.14 -1.01
CA ALA A 38 -8.08 -23.28 -0.73
C ALA A 38 -8.34 -23.27 0.78
N GLY A 39 -9.62 -23.23 1.16
CA GLY A 39 -10.01 -23.45 2.54
C GLY A 39 -9.69 -24.87 3.01
N ASN A 40 -10.16 -25.23 4.19
CA ASN A 40 -9.90 -26.55 4.75
C ASN A 40 -10.64 -27.62 3.94
N VAL A 41 -9.91 -28.62 3.44
CA VAL A 41 -10.47 -29.83 2.82
C VAL A 41 -10.46 -30.92 3.86
N ILE A 42 -11.64 -31.47 4.18
CA ILE A 42 -11.75 -32.57 5.14
C ILE A 42 -12.38 -33.77 4.46
N GLY A 43 -11.56 -34.79 4.22
CA GLY A 43 -12.05 -36.11 3.81
C GLY A 43 -12.37 -36.95 5.03
N VAL A 44 -13.61 -37.42 5.13
CA VAL A 44 -14.03 -38.43 6.11
C VAL A 44 -14.27 -39.73 5.35
N GLY A 45 -13.52 -40.77 5.70
CA GLY A 45 -13.70 -42.11 5.14
C GLY A 45 -14.81 -42.89 5.85
N ASP A 46 -14.78 -44.21 5.72
CA ASP A 46 -15.74 -45.08 6.41
C ASP A 46 -15.61 -44.94 7.93
N THR A 47 -16.67 -44.47 8.57
CA THR A 47 -16.76 -44.34 10.02
C THR A 47 -17.76 -45.35 10.57
N GLY A 48 -17.33 -46.14 11.56
CA GLY A 48 -18.17 -47.12 12.24
C GLY A 48 -17.90 -47.12 13.75
N GLY A 49 -18.88 -47.59 14.52
CA GLY A 49 -18.65 -47.91 15.93
C GLY A 49 -17.66 -49.09 16.08
N ALA A 50 -17.05 -49.23 17.26
CA ALA A 50 -16.24 -50.40 17.56
C ALA A 50 -17.04 -51.70 17.37
N LEU A 51 -16.35 -52.80 17.03
CA LEU A 51 -16.96 -54.13 16.98
C LEU A 51 -17.53 -54.47 18.37
N VAL A 52 -18.81 -54.83 18.41
CA VAL A 52 -19.45 -55.34 19.62
C VAL A 52 -19.47 -56.86 19.52
N CYS A 53 -18.73 -57.52 20.41
CA CYS A 53 -18.63 -58.98 20.46
C CYS A 53 -19.55 -59.54 21.54
N ASP A 54 -20.29 -60.59 21.19
CA ASP A 54 -21.02 -61.37 22.18
C ASP A 54 -20.07 -62.21 23.06
N LYS A 55 -20.61 -62.82 24.12
CA LYS A 55 -19.84 -63.64 25.07
C LYS A 55 -19.24 -64.92 24.46
N TYR A 56 -19.60 -65.27 23.22
CA TYR A 56 -19.09 -66.42 22.48
C TYR A 56 -18.08 -66.01 21.39
N GLY A 57 -17.73 -64.72 21.32
CA GLY A 57 -16.71 -64.19 20.42
C GLY A 57 -17.21 -63.81 19.04
N LYS A 58 -18.52 -63.82 18.78
CA LYS A 58 -19.07 -63.35 17.50
C LYS A 58 -19.25 -61.83 17.55
N CYS A 59 -18.58 -61.13 16.65
CA CYS A 59 -18.58 -59.67 16.61
C CYS A 59 -19.44 -59.12 15.47
N TYR A 60 -20.20 -58.06 15.77
CA TYR A 60 -21.01 -57.32 14.80
C TYR A 60 -20.61 -55.84 14.81
N PRO A 61 -20.88 -55.08 13.73
CA PRO A 61 -20.70 -53.63 13.75
C PRO A 61 -21.52 -53.06 14.92
N GLY A 62 -20.87 -52.35 15.85
CA GLY A 62 -21.58 -51.59 16.87
C GLY A 62 -22.38 -50.46 16.22
N GLU A 63 -23.52 -50.10 16.83
CA GLU A 63 -24.24 -48.88 16.41
C GLU A 63 -23.29 -47.67 16.51
N GLY A 64 -23.32 -46.82 15.48
CA GLY A 64 -22.24 -45.88 15.14
C GLY A 64 -21.68 -45.05 16.30
N GLY A 65 -20.36 -44.93 16.35
CA GLY A 65 -19.69 -43.95 17.20
C GLY A 65 -19.83 -42.54 16.62
N SER A 66 -19.96 -41.52 17.48
CA SER A 66 -20.08 -40.13 17.04
C SER A 66 -18.78 -39.64 16.39
N VAL A 67 -18.90 -39.05 15.21
CA VAL A 67 -17.79 -38.39 14.51
C VAL A 67 -18.05 -36.90 14.52
N ALA A 68 -17.19 -36.15 15.20
CA ALA A 68 -17.21 -34.70 15.18
C ALA A 68 -16.07 -34.20 14.27
N VAL A 69 -16.42 -33.40 13.29
CA VAL A 69 -15.47 -32.77 12.37
C VAL A 69 -15.70 -31.27 12.42
N ASP A 70 -14.66 -30.54 12.79
CA ASP A 70 -14.63 -29.08 12.72
C ASP A 70 -13.63 -28.67 11.64
N GLY A 71 -14.14 -27.95 10.64
CA GLY A 71 -13.33 -27.41 9.57
C GLY A 71 -12.68 -26.08 9.89
N GLY A 72 -12.97 -25.49 11.05
CA GLY A 72 -12.43 -24.19 11.46
C GLY A 72 -12.78 -23.05 10.50
N ASP A 73 -12.32 -21.85 10.84
CA ASP A 73 -12.49 -20.67 10.01
C ASP A 73 -11.34 -20.51 9.02
N VAL A 74 -11.69 -20.12 7.78
CA VAL A 74 -10.71 -19.75 6.75
C VAL A 74 -10.91 -18.28 6.43
N ALA A 75 -9.91 -17.47 6.77
CA ALA A 75 -9.86 -16.07 6.42
C ALA A 75 -8.62 -15.80 5.57
N ASN A 76 -8.82 -15.09 4.47
CA ASN A 76 -7.72 -14.58 3.66
C ASN A 76 -7.94 -13.08 3.40
N SER A 77 -6.88 -12.30 3.58
CA SER A 77 -6.89 -10.85 3.41
C SER A 77 -5.64 -10.42 2.67
N THR A 78 -5.84 -9.68 1.57
CA THR A 78 -4.76 -8.98 0.88
C THR A 78 -5.04 -7.50 0.95
N ASN A 79 -4.23 -6.79 1.74
CA ASN A 79 -4.41 -5.36 1.99
C ASN A 79 -3.27 -4.58 1.36
N LEU A 80 -3.59 -3.57 0.53
CA LEU A 80 -2.60 -2.79 -0.20
C LEU A 80 -2.73 -1.30 0.13
N GLY A 81 -1.68 -0.74 0.73
CA GLY A 81 -1.57 0.69 0.99
C GLY A 81 -0.66 1.33 -0.06
N ILE A 82 -1.24 1.96 -1.08
CA ILE A 82 -0.47 2.63 -2.14
C ILE A 82 -0.63 4.14 -2.02
N ALA A 83 0.48 4.86 -1.89
CA ALA A 83 0.51 6.31 -1.84
C ALA A 83 1.57 6.87 -2.77
N ALA A 84 1.19 7.88 -3.54
CA ALA A 84 2.06 8.62 -4.45
C ALA A 84 2.14 10.10 -4.05
N ASN A 85 2.11 10.35 -2.73
CA ASN A 85 1.82 11.69 -2.20
C ASN A 85 2.94 12.67 -2.54
N GLY A 86 2.53 13.85 -3.01
CA GLY A 86 3.38 15.02 -3.06
C GLY A 86 3.66 15.59 -1.67
N GLY A 87 4.47 16.64 -1.63
CA GLY A 87 4.86 17.33 -0.39
C GLY A 87 4.20 18.69 -0.22
N THR A 88 4.81 19.53 0.60
CA THR A 88 4.51 20.97 0.68
C THR A 88 5.62 21.72 -0.03
N ALA A 89 5.26 22.59 -0.98
CA ALA A 89 6.21 23.40 -1.73
C ALA A 89 6.01 24.88 -1.40
N ILE A 90 7.08 25.53 -0.96
CA ILE A 90 7.10 26.95 -0.62
C ILE A 90 8.18 27.61 -1.49
N ALA A 91 7.78 28.65 -2.22
CA ALA A 91 8.67 29.49 -2.99
C ALA A 91 8.50 30.93 -2.50
N ASP A 92 9.61 31.62 -2.23
CA ASP A 92 9.62 33.04 -1.87
C ASP A 92 10.60 33.79 -2.78
N ALA A 93 10.13 34.93 -3.29
CA ALA A 93 10.84 35.83 -4.19
C ALA A 93 10.90 37.24 -3.60
N SER A 94 10.97 37.36 -2.28
CA SER A 94 10.95 38.67 -1.63
C SER A 94 12.20 39.50 -1.97
N GLY A 95 11.98 40.76 -2.35
CA GLY A 95 13.02 41.74 -2.68
C GLY A 95 13.60 42.48 -1.47
N GLY A 96 13.11 42.21 -0.26
CA GLY A 96 13.52 42.91 0.97
C GLY A 96 13.09 44.38 1.03
N ASP A 97 13.34 45.01 2.19
CA ASP A 97 13.04 46.42 2.44
C ASP A 97 14.33 47.28 2.48
N ASN A 98 14.20 48.62 2.47
CA ASN A 98 15.32 49.58 2.53
C ASN A 98 16.33 49.51 1.38
N ASN A 99 15.88 49.09 0.19
CA ASN A 99 16.75 49.01 -0.97
C ASN A 99 16.98 50.38 -1.61
N VAL A 100 18.22 50.64 -2.03
CA VAL A 100 18.67 51.88 -2.67
C VAL A 100 19.54 51.52 -3.87
N ALA A 101 19.30 52.12 -5.04
CA ALA A 101 20.07 51.87 -6.26
C ALA A 101 20.31 53.17 -7.04
N PHE A 102 21.54 53.38 -7.53
CA PHE A 102 21.95 54.53 -8.34
C PHE A 102 22.89 54.11 -9.48
N VAL A 103 22.84 54.86 -10.59
CA VAL A 103 23.75 54.78 -11.75
C VAL A 103 24.64 56.03 -11.74
N SER A 104 25.92 55.92 -12.14
CA SER A 104 26.87 57.04 -12.22
C SER A 104 27.68 57.07 -13.50
#